data_AF-A0A7C9L9L2-F1
#
_entry.id   AF-A0A7C9L9L2-F1
#
_cell.length_a   1.000
_cell.length_b   1.000
_cell.length_c   1.000
_cell.angle_alpha   90.00
_cell.angle_beta   90.00
_cell.angle_gamma   90.00
#
_symmetry.space_group_name_H-M   'P 1'
#
loop_
_entity.id
_entity.type
_entity.pdbx_description
1 polymer ?
#
loop_
_entity_poly.entity_id
_entity_poly.type
_entity_poly.pdbx_seq_one_letter_code
_entity_poly.pdbx_strand_id
1 'polypeptide(L)'
;MFEPSPIFVGFLLLKSYFYLPAILLLALLRVGGGRGIWVRIAAGIAAAVALIGVAARFGPPLLGLYSGQLHMATVQVTALGGGMGMPLLASAGLLLSGALRGARWRGIDAVHAVVLLALLGLWALAG
;
A
#
# COMPACT_ATOMS: atom_id res chain seq x y z
N MET A 1 -30.22 -5.21 13.86
CA MET A 1 -28.81 -5.49 13.56
C MET A 1 -28.23 -4.24 12.91
N PHE A 2 -27.06 -3.77 13.35
CA PHE A 2 -26.37 -2.67 12.68
C PHE A 2 -25.63 -3.25 11.47
N GLU A 3 -26.17 -3.03 10.28
CA GLU A 3 -25.45 -3.34 9.04
C GLU A 3 -24.40 -2.26 8.79
N PRO A 4 -23.13 -2.63 8.54
CA PRO A 4 -22.10 -1.64 8.23
C PRO A 4 -22.44 -0.94 6.92
N SER A 5 -22.22 0.38 6.87
CA SER A 5 -22.47 1.15 5.66
C SER A 5 -21.62 0.61 4.50
N PRO A 6 -22.13 0.60 3.25
CA PRO A 6 -21.36 0.15 2.10
C PRO A 6 -20.02 0.90 1.92
N ILE A 7 -19.99 2.18 2.31
CA ILE A 7 -18.78 3.02 2.27
C ILE A 7 -17.72 2.46 3.24
N PHE A 8 -18.11 2.12 4.46
CA PHE A 8 -17.21 1.56 5.46
C PHE A 8 -16.66 0.19 5.02
N VAL A 9 -17.52 -0.67 4.47
CA VAL A 9 -17.09 -1.97 3.91
C VAL A 9 -16.11 -1.78 2.75
N GLY A 10 -16.42 -0.87 1.82
CA GLY A 10 -15.54 -0.54 0.71
C GLY A 10 -14.18 0.00 1.16
N PHE A 11 -14.17 0.90 2.14
CA PHE A 11 -12.95 1.39 2.77
C PHE A 11 -12.12 0.26 3.37
N LEU A 12 -12.74 -0.62 4.17
CA LEU A 12 -12.06 -1.75 4.80
C LEU A 12 -11.45 -2.71 3.78
N LEU A 13 -12.20 -3.03 2.72
CA LEU A 13 -11.73 -3.91 1.65
C LEU A 13 -10.54 -3.30 0.91
N LEU A 14 -10.67 -2.04 0.47
CA LEU A 14 -9.60 -1.35 -0.23
C LEU A 14 -8.36 -1.25 0.66
N LYS A 15 -8.49 -0.70 1.88
CA LYS A 15 -7.40 -0.51 2.84
C LYS A 15 -6.67 -1.81 3.16
N SER A 16 -7.42 -2.89 3.41
CA SER A 16 -6.89 -4.10 4.03
C SER A 16 -6.42 -5.15 3.03
N TYR A 17 -7.01 -5.18 1.82
CA TYR A 17 -6.79 -6.29 0.88
C TYR A 17 -6.28 -5.84 -0.48
N PHE A 18 -6.75 -4.71 -1.01
CA PHE A 18 -6.45 -4.33 -2.41
C PHE A 18 -5.35 -3.28 -2.54
N TYR A 19 -5.24 -2.35 -1.58
CA TYR A 19 -4.39 -1.18 -1.75
C TYR A 19 -2.90 -1.51 -1.82
N LEU A 20 -2.36 -2.22 -0.83
CA LEU A 20 -0.93 -2.54 -0.81
C LEU A 20 -0.50 -3.45 -1.96
N PRO A 21 -1.26 -4.50 -2.36
CA PRO A 21 -0.95 -5.24 -3.59
C PRO A 21 -0.95 -4.37 -4.84
N ALA A 22 -1.90 -3.43 -4.97
CA ALA A 22 -1.92 -2.51 -6.11
C ALA A 22 -0.66 -1.61 -6.13
N ILE A 23 -0.29 -1.02 -4.98
CA ILE A 23 0.94 -0.22 -4.88
C ILE A 23 2.19 -1.04 -5.15
N LEU A 24 2.26 -2.29 -4.65
CA LEU A 24 3.38 -3.19 -4.91
C LEU A 24 3.56 -3.42 -6.41
N LEU A 25 2.49 -3.74 -7.13
CA LEU A 25 2.55 -3.94 -8.58
C LEU A 25 3.03 -2.69 -9.31
N LEU A 26 2.45 -1.52 -9.00
CA LEU A 26 2.85 -0.26 -9.62
C LEU A 26 4.32 0.10 -9.33
N ALA A 27 4.77 -0.13 -8.09
CA ALA A 27 6.13 0.11 -7.67
C ALA A 27 7.11 -0.83 -8.38
N LEU A 28 6.81 -2.12 -8.49
CA LEU A 28 7.63 -3.09 -9.22
C LEU A 28 7.73 -2.75 -10.72
N LEU A 29 6.61 -2.40 -11.34
CA LEU A 29 6.60 -1.92 -12.73
C LEU A 29 7.51 -0.70 -12.90
N ARG A 30 7.51 0.22 -11.93
CA ARG A 30 8.38 1.40 -11.96
C ARG A 30 9.85 1.08 -11.72
N VAL A 31 10.17 0.12 -10.85
CA VAL A 31 11.55 -0.36 -10.64
C VAL A 31 12.13 -0.96 -11.92
N GLY A 32 11.32 -1.72 -12.68
CA GLY A 32 11.72 -2.36 -13.93
C GLY A 32 11.74 -1.43 -15.15
N GLY A 33 10.74 -0.55 -15.29
CA GLY A 33 10.56 0.30 -16.47
C GLY A 33 11.08 1.74 -16.32
N GLY A 34 11.35 2.21 -15.11
CA GLY A 34 11.78 3.58 -14.82
C GLY A 34 13.21 3.86 -15.28
N ARG A 35 13.45 5.06 -15.83
CA ARG A 35 14.79 5.55 -16.16
C ARG A 35 15.33 6.42 -15.01
N GLY A 36 16.55 6.13 -14.58
CA GLY A 36 17.24 6.86 -13.50
C GLY A 36 17.30 6.07 -12.19
N ILE A 37 18.49 6.01 -11.60
CA ILE A 37 18.74 5.23 -10.37
C ILE A 37 17.88 5.71 -9.20
N TRP A 38 17.71 7.03 -9.03
CA TRP A 38 16.93 7.60 -7.94
C TRP A 38 15.43 7.28 -8.04
N VAL A 39 14.88 7.25 -9.26
CA VAL A 39 13.49 6.83 -9.51
C VAL A 39 13.32 5.36 -9.09
N ARG A 40 14.27 4.50 -9.46
CA ARG A 40 14.24 3.07 -9.13
C ARG A 40 14.44 2.81 -7.64
N ILE A 41 15.28 3.59 -6.96
CA ILE A 41 15.46 3.49 -5.49
C ILE A 41 14.16 3.89 -4.78
N ALA A 42 13.56 5.04 -5.12
CA ALA A 42 12.32 5.49 -4.50
C ALA A 42 11.17 4.49 -4.72
N ALA A 43 11.03 3.98 -5.95
CA ALA A 43 10.08 2.93 -6.26
C ALA A 43 10.41 1.60 -5.55
N GLY A 44 11.68 1.27 -5.38
CA GLY A 44 12.14 0.10 -4.64
C GLY A 44 11.78 0.16 -3.16
N ILE A 45 11.92 1.34 -2.54
CA ILE A 45 11.47 1.59 -1.16
C ILE A 45 9.95 1.41 -1.07
N ALA A 46 9.18 1.98 -2.00
CA ALA A 46 7.73 1.81 -2.06
C ALA A 46 7.34 0.32 -2.18
N ALA A 47 8.02 -0.42 -3.05
CA ALA A 47 7.82 -1.86 -3.24
C ALA A 47 8.16 -2.64 -1.96
N ALA A 48 9.27 -2.32 -1.29
CA ALA A 48 9.66 -2.98 -0.04
C ALA A 48 8.63 -2.74 1.08
N VAL A 49 8.17 -1.50 1.27
CA VAL A 49 7.13 -1.17 2.25
C VAL A 49 5.84 -1.91 1.92
N ALA A 50 5.40 -1.86 0.65
CA ALA A 50 4.19 -2.55 0.24
C ALA A 50 4.29 -4.07 0.45
N LEU A 51 5.43 -4.67 0.09
CA LEU A 51 5.70 -6.08 0.28
C LEU A 51 5.69 -6.48 1.76
N ILE A 52 6.31 -5.69 2.64
CA ILE A 52 6.27 -5.93 4.10
C ILE A 52 4.83 -5.91 4.60
N GLY A 53 4.01 -4.94 4.18
CA GLY A 53 2.62 -4.87 4.62
C GLY A 53 1.74 -6.00 4.07
N VAL A 54 1.94 -6.40 2.80
CA VAL A 54 1.30 -7.58 2.19
C VAL A 54 1.72 -8.85 2.95
N ALA A 55 3.02 -9.05 3.17
CA ALA A 55 3.54 -10.21 3.87
C ALA A 55 3.05 -10.26 5.33
N ALA A 56 2.98 -9.14 6.03
CA ALA A 56 2.44 -9.08 7.39
C ALA A 56 0.94 -9.42 7.43
N ARG A 57 0.18 -9.04 6.39
CA ARG A 57 -1.26 -9.30 6.34
C ARG A 57 -1.60 -10.74 5.96
N PHE A 58 -0.92 -11.28 4.95
CA PHE A 58 -1.24 -12.58 4.36
C PHE A 58 -0.31 -13.71 4.79
N GLY A 59 0.92 -13.40 5.18
CA GLY A 59 1.94 -14.38 5.54
C GLY A 59 1.58 -15.24 6.75
N PRO A 60 1.22 -14.67 7.92
CA PRO A 60 0.94 -15.48 9.10
C PRO A 60 -0.18 -16.50 8.90
N PRO A 61 -1.36 -16.15 8.32
CA PRO A 61 -2.41 -17.13 8.04
C PRO A 61 -1.95 -18.24 7.09
N LEU A 62 -1.18 -17.91 6.04
CA LEU A 62 -0.66 -18.90 5.07
C LEU A 62 0.32 -19.90 5.70
N LEU A 63 0.99 -19.50 6.78
CA LEU A 63 1.95 -20.31 7.51
C LEU A 63 1.37 -20.95 8.78
N GLY A 64 0.07 -20.74 9.06
CA GLY A 64 -0.57 -21.23 10.29
C GLY A 64 -0.09 -20.53 11.58
N LEU A 65 0.43 -19.31 11.47
CA LEU A 65 0.98 -18.53 12.58
C LEU A 65 -0.06 -17.58 13.18
N TYR A 66 -0.64 -17.98 14.32
CA TYR A 66 -1.69 -17.23 15.01
C TYR A 66 -1.27 -16.67 16.39
N SER A 67 -0.04 -16.93 16.83
CA SER A 67 0.47 -16.49 18.12
C SER A 67 2.01 -16.35 18.11
N GLY A 68 2.58 -15.83 19.20
CA GLY A 68 4.02 -15.64 19.35
C GLY A 68 4.55 -14.31 18.81
N GLN A 69 5.85 -14.08 18.98
CA GLN A 69 6.48 -12.78 18.71
C GLN A 69 6.36 -12.35 17.24
N LEU A 70 6.51 -13.29 16.29
CA LEU A 70 6.37 -13.00 14.87
C LEU A 70 4.94 -12.57 14.50
N HIS A 71 3.93 -13.26 15.03
CA HIS A 71 2.53 -12.86 14.85
C HIS A 71 2.30 -11.44 15.40
N MET A 72 2.77 -11.15 16.61
CA MET A 72 2.64 -9.82 17.22
C MET A 72 3.33 -8.73 16.40
N ALA A 73 4.51 -9.00 15.83
CA ALA A 73 5.18 -8.06 14.93
C ALA A 73 4.33 -7.75 13.68
N THR A 74 3.70 -8.78 13.09
CA THR A 74 2.81 -8.56 11.94
C THR A 74 1.53 -7.79 12.31
N VAL A 75 0.99 -8.00 13.52
CA VAL A 75 -0.13 -7.21 14.05
C VAL A 75 0.28 -5.74 14.20
N GLN A 76 1.47 -5.46 14.76
CA GLN A 76 1.97 -4.09 14.89
C GLN A 76 2.15 -3.41 13.52
N VAL A 77 2.73 -4.11 12.54
CA VAL A 77 2.88 -3.60 11.16
C VAL A 77 1.54 -3.29 10.52
N THR A 78 0.57 -4.20 10.64
CA THR A 78 -0.77 -4.03 10.04
C THR A 78 -1.65 -3.02 10.77
N ALA A 79 -1.37 -2.75 12.06
CA ALA A 79 -2.06 -1.75 12.87
C ALA A 79 -1.42 -0.35 12.80
N LEU A 80 -0.23 -0.21 12.22
CA LEU A 80 0.50 1.05 12.14
C LEU A 80 -0.40 2.19 11.65
N GLY A 81 -0.52 3.26 12.44
CA GLY A 81 -1.39 4.41 12.14
C GLY A 81 -2.86 4.03 11.90
N GLY A 82 -3.44 3.14 12.71
CA GLY A 82 -4.81 2.63 12.51
C GLY A 82 -4.96 1.74 11.27
N GLY A 83 -3.84 1.18 10.79
CA GLY A 83 -3.74 0.42 9.55
C GLY A 83 -3.71 1.27 8.28
N MET A 84 -3.53 2.59 8.39
CA MET A 84 -3.26 3.48 7.25
C MET A 84 -1.77 3.75 7.06
N GLY A 85 -0.93 3.47 8.06
CA GLY A 85 0.51 3.76 8.02
C GLY A 85 1.22 3.12 6.83
N MET A 86 1.09 1.81 6.66
CA MET A 86 1.73 1.09 5.54
C MET A 86 1.24 1.56 4.15
N PRO A 87 -0.10 1.68 3.90
CA PRO A 87 -0.61 2.29 2.67
C PRO A 87 -0.03 3.67 2.34
N LEU A 88 0.03 4.56 3.33
CA LEU A 88 0.51 5.93 3.15
C LEU A 88 2.02 5.99 2.93
N LEU A 89 2.81 5.21 3.68
CA LEU A 89 4.26 5.11 3.50
C LEU A 89 4.63 4.57 2.12
N ALA A 90 3.98 3.50 1.67
CA ALA A 90 4.20 2.95 0.34
C ALA A 90 3.82 3.96 -0.76
N SER A 91 2.70 4.67 -0.56
CA SER A 91 2.27 5.73 -1.48
C SER A 91 3.24 6.90 -1.52
N ALA A 92 3.78 7.33 -0.38
CA ALA A 92 4.75 8.41 -0.34
C ALA A 92 6.00 8.05 -1.17
N GLY A 93 6.52 6.82 -1.03
CA GLY A 93 7.64 6.35 -1.84
C GLY A 93 7.33 6.33 -3.34
N LEU A 94 6.13 5.87 -3.73
CA LEU A 94 5.74 5.81 -5.14
C LEU A 94 5.52 7.21 -5.72
N LEU A 95 4.88 8.13 -4.99
CA LEU A 95 4.75 9.55 -5.36
C LEU A 95 6.12 10.21 -5.54
N LEU A 96 7.04 10.00 -4.60
CA LEU A 96 8.41 10.52 -4.70
C LEU A 96 9.09 10.01 -5.98
N SER A 97 8.92 8.74 -6.33
CA SER A 97 9.47 8.19 -7.58
C SER A 97 8.91 8.85 -8.85
N GLY A 98 7.67 9.32 -8.80
CA GLY A 98 7.01 10.06 -9.89
C GLY A 98 7.46 11.53 -9.99
N ALA A 99 7.83 12.13 -8.86
CA ALA A 99 8.27 13.53 -8.77
C ALA A 99 9.75 13.75 -9.17
N LEU A 100 10.56 12.69 -9.18
CA LEU A 100 11.97 12.78 -9.52
C LEU A 100 12.20 13.03 -11.03
N ARG A 101 13.28 13.77 -11.34
CA ARG A 101 13.70 14.02 -12.74
C ARG A 101 14.03 12.69 -13.43
N GLY A 102 13.51 12.50 -14.63
CA GLY A 102 13.68 11.26 -15.42
C GLY A 102 12.52 10.27 -15.29
N ALA A 103 11.51 10.57 -14.46
CA ALA A 103 10.24 9.87 -14.41
C ALA A 103 9.62 9.74 -15.82
N ARG A 104 9.41 8.49 -16.26
CA ARG A 104 8.66 8.12 -17.47
C ARG A 104 7.49 7.23 -17.04
N TRP A 105 6.55 7.01 -17.95
CA TRP A 105 5.34 6.19 -17.72
C TRP A 105 4.37 6.86 -16.73
N ARG A 106 3.92 8.06 -17.09
CA ARG A 106 2.96 8.85 -16.29
C ARG A 106 1.63 8.14 -16.04
N GLY A 107 1.32 7.08 -16.79
CA GLY A 107 0.19 6.19 -16.51
C GLY A 107 0.28 5.55 -15.12
N ILE A 108 1.48 5.19 -14.64
CA ILE A 108 1.66 4.68 -13.27
C ILE A 108 1.25 5.75 -12.25
N ASP A 109 1.68 6.99 -12.48
CA ASP A 109 1.41 8.12 -11.59
C ASP A 109 -0.09 8.46 -11.58
N ALA A 110 -0.76 8.39 -12.74
CA ALA A 110 -2.21 8.58 -12.85
C ALA A 110 -3.00 7.47 -12.14
N VAL A 111 -2.66 6.20 -12.37
CA VAL A 111 -3.31 5.07 -11.69
C VAL A 111 -3.09 5.14 -10.19
N HIS A 112 -1.87 5.46 -9.75
CA HIS A 112 -1.57 5.65 -8.34
C HIS A 112 -2.40 6.78 -7.74
N ALA A 113 -2.48 7.93 -8.40
CA ALA A 113 -3.29 9.05 -7.93
C ALA A 113 -4.77 8.67 -7.79
N VAL A 114 -5.35 7.97 -8.77
CA VAL A 114 -6.74 7.49 -8.69
C VAL A 114 -6.95 6.57 -7.48
N VAL A 115 -6.07 5.58 -7.29
CA VAL A 115 -6.18 4.61 -6.19
C VAL A 115 -5.98 5.29 -4.84
N LEU A 116 -5.03 6.22 -4.73
CA LEU A 116 -4.78 7.01 -3.52
C LEU A 116 -5.96 7.92 -3.18
N LEU A 117 -6.51 8.63 -4.16
CA LEU A 117 -7.70 9.46 -3.96
C LEU A 117 -8.91 8.64 -3.55
N ALA A 118 -9.10 7.45 -4.13
CA ALA A 118 -10.16 6.53 -3.72
C ALA A 118 -9.98 6.09 -2.25
N LEU A 119 -8.76 5.74 -1.84
CA LEU A 119 -8.46 5.39 -0.45
C LEU A 119 -8.73 6.55 0.51
N LEU A 120 -8.23 7.75 0.20
CA LEU A 120 -8.39 8.93 1.05
C LEU A 120 -9.84 9.41 1.11
N GLY A 121 -10.55 9.39 -0.02
CA GLY A 121 -11.97 9.74 -0.08
C GLY A 121 -12.83 8.78 0.73
N LEU A 122 -12.60 7.47 0.58
CA LEU A 122 -13.28 6.47 1.41
C LEU A 122 -12.93 6.62 2.89
N TRP A 123 -11.67 6.93 3.22
CA TRP A 123 -11.27 7.16 4.61
C TRP A 123 -11.98 8.36 5.23
N ALA A 124 -12.05 9.48 4.51
CA ALA A 124 -12.70 10.71 4.98
C ALA A 124 -14.23 10.56 5.13
N LEU A 125 -14.87 9.68 4.34
CA LEU A 125 -16.31 9.42 4.39
C LEU A 125 -16.70 8.30 5.36
N ALA A 126 -15.76 7.41 5.69
CA ALA A 126 -15.99 6.26 6.56
C ALA A 126 -15.55 6.48 8.02
N GLY A 127 -14.68 7.48 8.26
CA GLY A 127 -14.21 7.90 9.58
C GLY A 127 -15.12 8.94 10.21
#